data_AF-A0A2E1ASI6-F1
#
_entry.id   AF-A0A2E1ASI6-F1
#
_cell.length_a   1.000
_cell.length_b   1.000
_cell.length_c   1.000
_cell.angle_alpha   90.00
_cell.angle_beta   90.00
_cell.angle_gamma   90.00
#
_symmetry.space_group_name_H-M   'P 1'
#
loop_
_entity.id
_entity.type
_entity.pdbx_description
1 polymer ?
#
loop_
_entity_poly.entity_id
_entity_poly.type
_entity_poly.pdbx_seq_one_letter_code
_entity_poly.pdbx_strand_id
1 'polypeptide(L)'
;FLLKFSKLVHSKLHIMHVANPDGLDGDQADNKTYLEGMLLEYNHKFYDLPNQELIGAINGFQKENPVELLAMVKNKHSFIERLFVEPIIKNIGLHAKVPFLVLPYNK
;
A
#
# COMPACT_ATOMS: atom_id res chain seq x y z
N PHE A 1 12.83 -4.47 -4.17
CA PHE A 1 12.89 -3.28 -5.05
C PHE A 1 12.64 -2.00 -4.27
N LEU A 2 11.41 -1.74 -3.81
CA LEU A 2 10.99 -0.45 -3.21
C LEU A 2 11.92 0.10 -2.13
N LEU A 3 12.39 -0.72 -1.19
CA LEU A 3 13.32 -0.30 -0.13
C LEU A 3 14.65 0.27 -0.67
N LYS A 4 15.19 -0.32 -1.75
CA LYS A 4 16.39 0.20 -2.42
C LYS A 4 16.07 1.51 -3.12
N PHE A 5 14.91 1.61 -3.77
CA PHE A 5 14.46 2.82 -4.43
C PHE A 5 14.27 3.99 -3.43
N SER A 6 13.50 3.80 -2.35
CA SER A 6 13.30 4.84 -1.34
C SER A 6 14.59 5.29 -0.67
N LYS A 7 15.55 4.37 -0.44
CA LYS A 7 16.89 4.73 0.08
C LYS A 7 17.71 5.56 -0.92
N LEU A 8 17.61 5.27 -2.22
CA LEU A 8 18.30 6.04 -3.29
C LEU A 8 17.74 7.44 -3.48
N VAL A 9 16.42 7.63 -3.34
CA VAL A 9 15.75 8.94 -3.49
C VAL A 9 15.40 9.61 -2.16
N HIS A 10 15.94 9.10 -1.04
CA HIS A 10 15.70 9.57 0.33
C HIS A 10 14.21 9.74 0.74
N SER A 11 13.30 8.99 0.09
CA SER A 11 11.86 9.10 0.31
C SER A 11 11.42 8.57 1.68
N LYS A 12 10.35 9.17 2.21
CA LYS A 12 9.57 8.60 3.31
C LYS A 12 8.61 7.53 2.79
N LEU A 13 8.60 6.35 3.41
CA LEU A 13 7.64 5.30 3.14
C LEU A 13 6.37 5.50 3.98
N HIS A 14 5.23 5.59 3.31
CA HIS A 14 3.92 5.61 3.96
C HIS A 14 3.26 4.25 3.76
N ILE A 15 3.17 3.45 4.82
CA ILE A 15 2.61 2.10 4.79
C ILE A 15 1.16 2.20 5.26
N MET A 16 0.22 2.09 4.32
CA MET A 16 -1.21 2.14 4.59
C MET A 16 -1.77 0.73 4.77
N HIS A 17 -2.54 0.54 5.83
CA HIS A 17 -3.35 -0.64 6.06
C HIS A 17 -4.80 -0.20 6.28
N VAL A 18 -5.74 -0.77 5.51
CA VAL A 18 -7.19 -0.53 5.72
C VAL A 18 -7.71 -1.67 6.56
N ALA A 19 -8.06 -1.38 7.82
CA ALA A 19 -8.39 -2.38 8.81
C ALA A 19 -9.68 -3.15 8.46
N ASN A 20 -9.63 -4.46 8.60
CA ASN A 20 -10.81 -5.30 8.72
C ASN A 20 -11.53 -4.98 10.06
N PRO A 21 -12.88 -4.89 10.13
CA PRO A 21 -13.61 -4.79 11.40
C PRO A 21 -13.21 -5.82 12.45
N ASP A 22 -12.80 -7.02 12.04
CA ASP A 22 -12.38 -8.11 12.94
C ASP A 22 -10.92 -7.98 13.44
N GLY A 23 -10.19 -6.94 13.00
CA GLY A 23 -8.78 -6.72 13.34
C GLY A 23 -7.80 -7.50 12.45
N LEU A 24 -6.58 -7.69 12.96
CA LEU A 24 -5.57 -8.57 12.34
C LEU A 24 -5.73 -9.98 12.89
N ASP A 25 -5.64 -10.99 12.02
CA ASP A 25 -5.41 -12.37 12.46
C ASP A 25 -3.96 -12.60 12.93
N GLY A 26 -3.66 -13.78 13.47
CA GLY A 26 -2.33 -14.12 13.99
C GLY A 26 -1.22 -14.01 12.94
N ASP A 27 -1.45 -14.59 11.75
CA ASP A 27 -0.49 -14.53 10.64
C ASP A 27 -0.28 -13.08 10.19
N GLN A 28 -1.33 -12.27 10.14
CA GLN A 28 -1.25 -10.85 9.79
C GLN A 28 -0.50 -10.02 10.85
N ALA A 29 -0.67 -10.31 12.14
CA ALA A 29 0.06 -9.66 13.23
C ALA A 29 1.56 -9.99 13.18
N ASP A 30 1.91 -11.26 12.97
CA ASP A 30 3.30 -11.71 12.81
C ASP A 30 3.94 -11.08 11.56
N ASN A 31 3.21 -11.05 10.43
CA ASN A 31 3.66 -10.38 9.20
C ASN A 31 3.85 -8.86 9.38
N LYS A 32 2.98 -8.18 10.15
CA LYS A 32 3.13 -6.76 10.48
C LYS A 32 4.39 -6.52 11.31
N THR A 33 4.62 -7.32 12.35
CA THR A 33 5.80 -7.24 13.22
C THR A 33 7.10 -7.50 12.43
N TYR A 34 7.09 -8.49 11.53
CA TYR A 34 8.21 -8.76 10.63
C TYR A 34 8.50 -7.58 9.67
N LEU A 35 7.45 -6.99 9.10
CA LEU A 35 7.56 -5.81 8.24
C LEU A 35 8.07 -4.57 8.99
N GLU A 36 7.61 -4.33 10.22
CA GLU A 36 8.12 -3.28 11.11
C GLU A 36 9.63 -3.46 11.36
N GLY A 37 10.06 -4.69 11.68
CA GLY A 37 11.48 -5.04 11.84
C GLY A 37 12.33 -4.77 10.58
N MET A 38 11.82 -5.14 9.39
CA MET A 38 12.51 -4.86 8.11
C MET A 38 12.63 -3.37 7.78
N LEU A 39 11.77 -2.52 8.36
CA LEU A 39 11.68 -1.09 8.04
C LEU A 39 12.45 -0.18 9.00
N LEU A 40 13.00 -0.70 10.11
CA LEU A 40 13.71 0.09 11.13
C LEU A 40 14.80 1.03 10.60
N GLU A 41 15.54 0.64 9.56
CA GLU A 41 16.59 1.48 8.94
C GLU A 41 16.08 2.49 7.90
N TYR A 42 14.77 2.56 7.65
CA TYR A 42 14.16 3.38 6.61
C TYR A 42 13.27 4.46 7.24
N ASN A 43 13.25 5.65 6.67
CA ASN A 43 12.28 6.69 7.04
C ASN A 43 10.87 6.20 6.64
N HIS A 44 10.07 5.79 7.62
CA HIS A 44 8.77 5.18 7.36
C HIS A 44 7.73 5.60 8.41
N LYS A 45 6.45 5.42 8.07
CA LYS A 45 5.33 5.49 9.03
C LYS A 45 4.21 4.56 8.60
N PHE A 46 3.67 3.81 9.56
CA PHE A 46 2.46 3.03 9.42
C PHE A 46 1.21 3.87 9.68
N TYR A 47 0.14 3.54 8.95
CA TYR A 47 -1.16 4.16 9.06
C TYR A 47 -2.23 3.08 8.97
N ASP A 48 -2.80 2.71 10.12
CA ASP A 48 -4.00 1.89 10.20
C ASP A 48 -5.22 2.81 10.02
N LEU A 49 -5.94 2.62 8.92
CA LEU A 49 -7.16 3.33 8.56
C LEU A 49 -8.40 2.49 8.91
N PRO A 50 -9.55 3.11 9.23
CA PRO A 50 -10.79 2.37 9.47
C PRO A 50 -11.24 1.62 8.20
N ASN A 51 -12.08 0.60 8.38
CA ASN A 51 -12.71 -0.14 7.29
C ASN A 51 -13.46 0.82 6.34
N GLN A 52 -12.99 0.92 5.10
CA GLN A 52 -13.56 1.79 4.07
C GLN A 52 -13.14 1.31 2.67
N GLU A 53 -13.74 1.90 1.64
CA GLU A 53 -13.38 1.60 0.24
C GLU A 53 -11.94 2.07 -0.07
N LEU A 54 -11.18 1.26 -0.83
CA LEU A 54 -9.74 1.44 -1.02
C LEU A 54 -9.37 2.70 -1.82
N ILE A 55 -10.10 3.04 -2.89
CA ILE A 55 -9.88 4.29 -3.62
C ILE A 55 -10.20 5.49 -2.73
N GLY A 56 -11.27 5.42 -1.94
CA GLY A 56 -11.62 6.39 -0.91
C GLY A 56 -10.49 6.59 0.11
N ALA A 57 -9.94 5.50 0.64
CA ALA A 57 -8.79 5.51 1.56
C ALA A 57 -7.56 6.20 0.94
N ILE A 58 -7.19 5.81 -0.28
CA ILE A 58 -6.05 6.39 -1.01
C ILE A 58 -6.27 7.88 -1.27
N ASN A 59 -7.42 8.26 -1.84
CA ASN A 59 -7.74 9.65 -2.17
C ASN A 59 -7.89 10.53 -0.93
N GLY A 60 -8.37 9.98 0.20
CA GLY A 60 -8.40 10.67 1.49
C GLY A 60 -6.99 10.92 2.01
N PHE A 61 -6.18 9.86 2.07
CA PHE A 61 -4.79 9.93 2.52
C PHE A 61 -3.96 10.95 1.73
N GLN A 62 -4.10 10.97 0.40
CA GLN A 62 -3.39 11.89 -0.49
C GLN A 62 -3.74 13.38 -0.31
N LYS A 63 -4.87 13.71 0.33
CA LYS A 63 -5.22 15.11 0.65
C LYS A 63 -4.45 15.65 1.86
N GLU A 64 -4.14 14.77 2.81
CA GLU A 64 -3.48 15.12 4.07
C GLU A 64 -1.97 14.85 4.03
N ASN A 65 -1.55 13.87 3.23
CA ASN A 65 -0.17 13.44 3.09
C ASN A 65 0.19 13.54 1.59
N PRO A 66 0.97 14.55 1.16
CA PRO A 66 1.44 14.61 -0.22
C PRO A 66 2.36 13.40 -0.47
N VAL A 67 1.99 12.57 -1.44
CA VAL A 67 2.79 11.44 -1.92
C VAL A 67 3.18 11.69 -3.37
N GLU A 68 4.32 11.16 -3.79
CA GLU A 68 4.87 11.36 -5.14
C GLU A 68 4.87 10.07 -5.98
N LEU A 69 4.63 8.93 -5.34
CA LEU A 69 4.52 7.60 -5.95
C LEU A 69 3.54 6.77 -5.14
N LEU A 70 2.55 6.18 -5.80
CA LEU A 70 1.71 5.13 -5.22
C LEU A 70 2.27 3.78 -5.64
N ALA A 71 2.48 2.86 -4.68
CA ALA A 71 2.96 1.51 -4.96
C ALA A 71 2.04 0.46 -4.34
N MET A 72 1.66 -0.57 -5.10
CA MET A 72 0.81 -1.67 -4.65
C MET A 72 1.41 -3.01 -5.04
N VAL A 73 1.34 -4.00 -4.14
CA VAL A 73 1.77 -5.38 -4.40
C VAL A 73 0.57 -6.24 -4.73
N LYS A 74 0.62 -6.97 -5.84
CA LYS A 74 -0.37 -8.00 -6.18
C LYS A 74 -0.20 -9.19 -5.23
N ASN A 75 -1.27 -9.64 -4.59
CA ASN A 75 -1.27 -10.86 -3.77
C ASN A 75 -2.11 -11.97 -4.44
N LYS A 76 -1.86 -13.23 -4.06
CA LYS A 76 -2.29 -14.46 -4.76
C LYS A 76 -3.27 -15.33 -3.96
N HIS A 77 -3.88 -14.69 -2.96
CA HIS A 77 -4.99 -15.17 -2.12
C HIS A 77 -5.96 -14.01 -1.82
N SER A 78 -5.42 -12.79 -1.70
CA SER A 78 -6.20 -11.54 -1.73
C SER A 78 -6.30 -10.98 -3.15
N PHE A 79 -7.36 -11.40 -3.87
CA PHE A 79 -8.25 -10.50 -4.62
C PHE A 79 -7.66 -9.24 -5.31
N ILE A 80 -6.57 -9.39 -6.06
CA ILE A 80 -6.59 -8.93 -7.47
C ILE A 80 -7.30 -9.99 -8.35
N GLU A 81 -7.61 -11.15 -7.77
CA GLU A 81 -8.12 -12.37 -8.39
C GLU A 81 -9.60 -12.32 -8.85
N ARG A 82 -10.36 -11.27 -8.52
CA ARG A 82 -11.47 -10.82 -9.40
C ARG A 82 -11.27 -9.37 -9.80
N LEU A 83 -11.41 -9.11 -11.10
CA LEU A 83 -11.27 -7.77 -11.68
C LEU A 83 -12.64 -7.07 -11.72
N PHE A 84 -12.89 -5.81 -11.29
CA PHE A 84 -12.20 -4.76 -10.51
C PHE A 84 -10.83 -4.20 -10.93
N VAL A 85 -9.95 -5.00 -11.49
CA VAL A 85 -8.52 -4.69 -11.67
C VAL A 85 -8.23 -4.01 -12.99
N GLU A 86 -9.18 -4.00 -13.93
CA GLU A 86 -9.19 -2.93 -14.92
C GLU A 86 -9.83 -1.66 -14.35
N PRO A 87 -11.08 -1.61 -13.84
CA PRO A 87 -11.69 -0.32 -13.47
C PRO A 87 -10.99 0.43 -12.34
N ILE A 88 -10.49 -0.23 -11.29
CA ILE A 88 -9.81 0.45 -10.17
C ILE A 88 -8.40 0.89 -10.58
N ILE A 89 -7.62 0.04 -11.25
CA ILE A 89 -6.27 0.40 -11.71
C ILE A 89 -6.33 1.39 -12.87
N LYS A 90 -7.35 1.35 -13.74
CA LYS A 90 -7.61 2.39 -14.74
C LYS A 90 -8.12 3.66 -14.08
N ASN A 91 -9.04 3.62 -13.11
CA ASN A 91 -9.48 4.86 -12.45
C ASN A 91 -8.36 5.52 -11.65
N ILE A 92 -7.55 4.75 -10.93
CA ILE A 92 -6.32 5.25 -10.30
C ILE A 92 -5.36 5.71 -11.42
N GLY A 93 -5.05 4.92 -12.44
CA GLY A 93 -4.12 5.32 -13.51
C GLY A 93 -4.56 6.53 -14.36
N LEU A 94 -5.86 6.79 -14.48
CA LEU A 94 -6.46 7.90 -15.25
C LEU A 94 -6.67 9.16 -14.40
N HIS A 95 -6.84 9.04 -13.08
CA HIS A 95 -7.13 10.17 -12.17
C HIS A 95 -6.06 10.40 -11.09
N ALA A 96 -5.09 9.50 -10.95
CA ALA A 96 -3.96 9.69 -10.04
C ALA A 96 -3.10 10.83 -10.57
N LYS A 97 -2.86 11.79 -9.70
CA LYS A 97 -1.97 12.93 -9.96
C LYS A 97 -0.49 12.55 -9.84
N VAL A 98 -0.21 11.27 -9.58
CA VAL A 98 1.09 10.72 -9.21
C VAL A 98 1.29 9.39 -9.95
N PRO A 99 2.54 9.03 -10.33
CA PRO A 99 2.86 7.71 -10.85
C PRO A 99 2.30 6.58 -9.97
N PHE A 100 1.76 5.54 -10.62
CA PHE A 100 1.24 4.35 -9.96
C PHE A 100 2.03 3.11 -10.40
N LEU A 101 2.65 2.43 -9.43
CA LEU A 101 3.46 1.24 -9.63
C LEU A 101 2.77 0.00 -9.05
N VAL A 102 2.42 -0.94 -9.92
CA VAL A 102 1.87 -2.24 -9.52
C VAL A 102 2.97 -3.30 -9.62
N LEU A 103 3.36 -3.87 -8.49
CA LEU A 103 4.36 -4.94 -8.43
C LEU A 103 3.67 -6.31 -8.63
N PRO A 104 4.17 -7.15 -9.56
CA PRO A 104 3.62 -8.49 -9.75
C PRO A 104 3.91 -9.38 -8.54
N TYR A 105 3.03 -10.35 -8.30
CA TYR A 105 3.32 -11.45 -7.39
C TYR A 105 4.33 -12.39 -8.07
N ASN A 106 5.58 -12.35 -7.62
CA ASN A 106 6.55 -13.37 -7.99
C ASN A 106 6.48 -14.50 -6.95
N LYS A 107 6.36 -15.75 -7.45
CA LYS A 107 6.69 -16.95 -6.67
C LYS A 107 8.21 -17.08 -6.54
#